data_AF-A0A316B6V3-F1
#
_entry.id   AF-A0A316B6V3-F1
#
_cell.length_a   1.000
_cell.length_b   1.000
_cell.length_c   1.000
_cell.angle_alpha   90.00
_cell.angle_beta   90.00
_cell.angle_gamma   90.00
#
_symmetry.space_group_name_H-M   'P 1'
#
loop_
_entity.id
_entity.type
_entity.pdbx_description
1 polymer ?
#
loop_
_entity_poly.entity_id
_entity_poly.type
_entity_poly.pdbx_seq_one_letter_code
_entity_poly.pdbx_strand_id
1 'polypeptide(L)'
;MQPLIHGKFFVSTKKENRTELDSAISAITEHFETLQKKSPAYPPISLGEPELEEHDDLLEFDTTDEFWLYEVNTEFWTELAKKFPALTISLYYGSVFIGEKCGTFLSKDGSIVDTKFKDNSPEAIEFSEGLNGE
;
A
#
# COMPACT_ATOMS: atom_id res chain seq x y z
N MET A 1 -5.01 11.72 20.18
CA MET A 1 -3.91 11.48 19.21
C MET A 1 -4.57 10.85 17.99
N GLN A 2 -4.35 11.36 16.77
CA GLN A 2 -4.94 10.71 15.60
C GLN A 2 -4.33 9.32 15.43
N PRO A 3 -5.13 8.31 15.03
CA PRO A 3 -4.60 6.98 14.76
C PRO A 3 -3.53 7.10 13.67
N LEU A 4 -2.38 6.52 13.95
CA LEU A 4 -1.33 6.35 12.97
C LEU A 4 -1.56 4.99 12.32
N ILE A 5 -1.72 4.99 11.00
CA ILE A 5 -1.81 3.80 10.18
C ILE A 5 -0.42 3.45 9.71
N HIS A 6 -0.07 2.18 9.82
CA HIS A 6 1.14 1.62 9.23
C HIS A 6 0.78 0.44 8.34
N GLY A 7 1.62 0.09 7.37
CA GLY A 7 1.30 -1.00 6.46
C GLY A 7 2.37 -1.29 5.43
N LYS A 8 2.06 -2.24 4.54
CA LYS A 8 2.87 -2.57 3.37
C LYS A 8 2.02 -2.51 2.11
N PHE A 9 2.63 -2.12 1.00
CA PHE A 9 2.00 -2.26 -0.31
C PHE A 9 2.89 -3.07 -1.25
N PHE A 10 2.24 -3.69 -2.23
CA PHE A 10 2.86 -4.49 -3.27
C PHE A 10 2.18 -4.14 -4.60
N VAL A 11 2.95 -3.67 -5.56
CA VAL A 11 2.49 -3.35 -6.92
C VAL A 11 3.25 -4.23 -7.90
N SER A 12 2.56 -5.12 -8.60
CA SER A 12 3.21 -6.06 -9.52
C SER A 12 2.60 -6.04 -10.91
N THR A 13 3.44 -6.31 -11.92
CA THR A 13 3.02 -6.44 -13.31
C THR A 13 4.03 -7.25 -14.12
N LYS A 14 3.64 -7.69 -15.31
CA LYS A 14 4.58 -8.34 -16.25
C LYS A 14 5.61 -7.33 -16.77
N LYS A 15 6.82 -7.80 -17.09
CA LYS A 15 7.91 -6.96 -17.63
C LYS A 15 7.54 -6.13 -18.84
N GLU A 16 6.68 -6.66 -19.72
CA GLU A 16 6.17 -5.95 -20.90
C GLU A 16 5.39 -4.66 -20.59
N ASN A 17 4.91 -4.51 -19.35
CA ASN A 17 4.14 -3.36 -18.86
C ASN A 17 4.97 -2.40 -18.00
N ARG A 18 6.31 -2.45 -18.07
CA ARG A 18 7.23 -1.60 -17.28
C ARG A 18 6.83 -0.13 -17.25
N THR A 19 6.42 0.44 -18.39
CA THR A 19 6.05 1.86 -18.48
C THR A 19 4.84 2.22 -17.60
N GLU A 20 3.87 1.31 -17.44
CA GLU A 20 2.75 1.52 -16.52
C GLU A 20 3.23 1.46 -15.07
N LEU A 21 4.12 0.52 -14.74
CA LEU A 21 4.71 0.42 -13.41
C LEU A 21 5.50 1.68 -13.03
N ASP A 22 6.41 2.14 -13.90
CA ASP A 22 7.21 3.35 -13.64
C ASP A 22 6.32 4.59 -13.43
N SER A 23 5.21 4.67 -14.17
CA SER A 23 4.21 5.73 -14.03
C SER A 23 3.43 5.63 -12.71
N ALA A 24 3.11 4.42 -12.27
CA ALA A 24 2.45 4.18 -10.98
C ALA A 24 3.39 4.46 -9.80
N ILE A 25 4.65 4.06 -9.86
CA ILE A 25 5.69 4.40 -8.88
C ILE A 25 5.76 5.92 -8.70
N SER A 26 5.83 6.65 -9.80
CA SER A 26 5.87 8.12 -9.77
C SER A 26 4.64 8.72 -9.09
N ALA A 27 3.44 8.20 -9.40
CA ALA A 27 2.19 8.66 -8.80
C ALA A 27 2.09 8.34 -7.29
N ILE A 28 2.56 7.16 -6.86
CA ILE A 28 2.61 6.77 -5.45
C ILE A 28 3.57 7.67 -4.68
N THR A 29 4.78 7.86 -5.18
CA THR A 29 5.79 8.72 -4.53
C THR A 29 5.29 10.16 -4.40
N GLU A 30 4.70 10.74 -5.45
CA GLU A 30 4.13 12.08 -5.42
C GLU A 30 2.97 12.20 -4.41
N HIS A 31 2.14 11.16 -4.30
CA HIS A 31 1.06 11.11 -3.32
C HIS A 31 1.60 11.19 -1.89
N PHE A 32 2.58 10.37 -1.55
CA PHE A 32 3.20 10.36 -0.22
C PHE A 32 3.94 11.67 0.09
N GLU A 33 4.69 12.24 -0.87
CA GLU A 33 5.33 13.54 -0.71
C GLU A 33 4.32 14.67 -0.43
N THR A 34 3.19 14.63 -1.14
CA THR A 34 2.11 15.62 -0.96
C THR A 34 1.49 15.52 0.41
N LEU A 35 1.23 14.30 0.88
CA LEU A 35 0.72 14.06 2.22
C LEU A 35 1.73 14.48 3.29
N GLN A 36 3.01 14.18 3.11
CA GLN A 36 4.07 14.56 4.05
C GLN A 36 4.19 16.08 4.19
N LYS A 37 4.14 16.84 3.08
CA LYS A 37 4.16 18.31 3.09
C LYS A 37 2.98 18.94 3.84
N LYS A 38 1.83 18.25 3.88
CA LYS A 38 0.60 18.73 4.54
C LYS A 38 0.45 18.23 5.98
N SER A 39 1.32 17.33 6.41
CA SER A 39 1.23 16.64 7.69
C SER A 39 2.04 17.33 8.79
N PRO A 40 1.65 17.17 10.06
CA PRO A 40 2.47 17.64 11.17
C PRO A 40 3.80 16.86 11.24
N ALA A 41 4.81 17.44 11.87
CA ALA A 41 6.17 16.88 11.91
C ALA A 41 6.29 15.55 12.68
N TYR A 42 5.34 15.25 13.57
CA TYR A 42 5.34 14.01 14.34
C TYR A 42 3.91 13.56 14.70
N PRO A 43 3.55 12.28 14.45
CA PRO A 43 4.34 11.26 13.74
C PRO A 43 4.52 11.59 12.24
N PRO A 44 5.67 11.26 11.63
CA PRO A 44 5.89 11.56 10.21
C PRO A 44 5.09 10.60 9.32
N ILE A 45 4.58 11.12 8.19
CA ILE A 45 4.20 10.28 7.06
C ILE A 45 5.47 9.77 6.38
N SER A 46 5.47 8.49 6.01
CA SER A 46 6.58 7.81 5.34
C SER A 46 6.07 6.81 4.32
N LEU A 47 6.83 6.61 3.23
CA LEU A 47 6.52 5.64 2.17
C LEU A 47 7.03 4.22 2.48
N GLY A 48 7.89 4.03 3.49
CA GLY A 48 8.37 2.69 3.89
C GLY A 48 9.43 2.08 2.95
N GLU A 49 10.38 2.89 2.49
CA GLU A 49 11.55 2.48 1.68
C GLU A 49 11.24 1.41 0.61
N PRO A 50 10.38 1.71 -0.38
CA PRO A 50 10.01 0.71 -1.36
C PRO A 50 11.14 0.43 -2.35
N GLU A 51 11.27 -0.83 -2.72
CA GLU A 51 12.25 -1.32 -3.69
C GLU A 51 11.55 -1.80 -4.96
N LEU A 52 12.29 -1.80 -6.06
CA LEU A 52 11.85 -2.37 -7.32
C LEU A 52 12.65 -3.65 -7.57
N GLU A 53 11.96 -4.78 -7.52
CA GLU A 53 12.52 -6.10 -7.79
C GLU A 53 12.14 -6.59 -9.20
N GLU A 54 13.09 -7.26 -9.85
CA GLU A 54 12.87 -7.93 -11.12
C GLU A 54 13.01 -9.43 -10.96
N HIS A 55 11.90 -10.14 -11.17
CA HIS A 55 11.86 -11.61 -11.24
C HIS A 55 11.76 -12.06 -12.70
N ASP A 56 11.71 -13.37 -13.00
CA ASP A 56 11.80 -13.91 -14.37
C ASP A 56 10.98 -13.12 -15.42
N ASP A 57 9.65 -13.09 -15.30
CA ASP A 57 8.72 -12.38 -16.18
C ASP A 57 7.93 -11.25 -15.49
N LEU A 58 8.23 -10.99 -14.22
CA LEU A 58 7.51 -10.10 -13.33
C LEU A 58 8.38 -8.94 -12.85
N LEU A 59 7.73 -7.79 -12.63
CA LEU A 59 8.27 -6.63 -11.95
C LEU A 59 7.43 -6.38 -10.70
N GLU A 60 8.09 -6.15 -9.58
CA GLU A 60 7.45 -5.91 -8.29
C GLU A 60 7.99 -4.64 -7.66
N PHE A 61 7.10 -3.75 -7.22
CA PHE A 61 7.42 -2.57 -6.44
C PHE A 61 6.70 -2.66 -5.11
N ASP A 62 7.45 -2.88 -4.04
CA ASP A 62 6.92 -3.14 -2.72
C ASP A 62 7.74 -2.48 -1.62
N THR A 63 7.09 -2.26 -0.48
CA THR A 63 7.69 -1.61 0.69
C THR A 63 8.54 -2.61 1.49
N THR A 64 9.84 -2.37 1.60
CA THR A 64 10.73 -3.19 2.45
C THR A 64 10.42 -2.96 3.94
N ASP A 65 10.22 -1.69 4.30
CA ASP A 65 9.77 -1.22 5.61
C ASP A 65 8.28 -0.88 5.61
N GLU A 66 7.72 -0.52 6.76
CA GLU A 66 6.33 -0.09 6.83
C GLU A 66 6.17 1.35 6.32
N PHE A 67 5.14 1.60 5.51
CA PHE A 67 4.67 2.96 5.26
C PHE A 67 3.90 3.47 6.47
N TRP A 68 3.79 4.79 6.62
CA TRP A 68 3.11 5.47 7.73
C TRP A 68 2.18 6.56 7.20
N LEU A 69 0.90 6.53 7.60
CA LEU A 69 -0.17 7.43 7.15
C LEU A 69 -1.12 7.79 8.30
N TYR A 70 -1.86 8.90 8.19
CA TYR A 70 -2.97 9.20 9.12
C TYR A 70 -4.28 8.53 8.72
N GLU A 71 -4.47 8.30 7.42
CA GLU A 71 -5.62 7.64 6.83
C GLU A 71 -5.20 6.98 5.50
N VAL A 72 -5.85 5.86 5.15
CA VAL A 72 -5.68 5.26 3.82
C VAL A 72 -6.66 5.92 2.88
N ASN A 73 -6.14 6.57 1.85
CA ASN A 73 -6.96 7.14 0.78
C ASN A 73 -7.34 6.05 -0.24
N THR A 74 -8.43 5.33 0.02
CA THR A 74 -8.91 4.26 -0.88
C THR A 74 -9.32 4.77 -2.26
N GLU A 75 -9.68 6.04 -2.39
CA GLU A 75 -10.01 6.66 -3.67
C GLU A 75 -8.77 6.78 -4.56
N PHE A 76 -7.65 7.25 -4.01
CA PHE A 76 -6.36 7.28 -4.70
C PHE A 76 -5.98 5.89 -5.24
N TRP A 77 -6.03 4.86 -4.40
CA TRP A 77 -5.69 3.50 -4.82
C TRP A 77 -6.66 2.95 -5.88
N THR A 78 -7.94 3.31 -5.78
CA THR A 78 -8.95 2.94 -6.78
C THR A 78 -8.72 3.61 -8.12
N GLU A 79 -8.38 4.91 -8.13
CA GLU A 79 -8.03 5.64 -9.35
C GLU A 79 -6.75 5.11 -9.99
N LEU A 80 -5.74 4.80 -9.17
CA LEU A 80 -4.49 4.21 -9.62
C LEU A 80 -4.72 2.86 -10.31
N ALA A 81 -5.51 1.97 -9.68
CA ALA A 81 -5.87 0.68 -10.25
C ALA A 81 -6.59 0.82 -11.60
N LYS A 82 -7.58 1.71 -11.69
CA LYS A 82 -8.34 1.94 -12.94
C LYS A 82 -7.48 2.55 -14.04
N LYS A 83 -6.53 3.42 -13.68
CA LYS A 83 -5.63 4.08 -14.63
C LYS A 83 -4.61 3.11 -15.23
N PHE A 84 -4.16 2.15 -14.44
CA PHE A 84 -3.12 1.19 -14.83
C PHE A 84 -3.65 -0.25 -14.68
N PRO A 85 -4.51 -0.69 -15.61
CA PRO A 85 -5.21 -1.98 -15.48
C PRO A 85 -4.27 -3.18 -15.55
N ALA A 86 -3.05 -3.02 -16.08
CA ALA A 86 -2.04 -4.08 -16.10
C ALA A 86 -1.39 -4.33 -14.73
N LEU A 87 -1.66 -3.49 -13.73
CA LEU A 87 -1.09 -3.63 -12.39
C LEU A 87 -1.99 -4.46 -11.49
N THR A 88 -1.36 -5.30 -10.69
CA THR A 88 -1.96 -5.84 -9.47
C THR A 88 -1.47 -4.98 -8.31
N ILE A 89 -2.39 -4.47 -7.50
CA ILE A 89 -2.06 -3.62 -6.35
C ILE A 89 -2.63 -4.27 -5.11
N SER A 90 -1.78 -4.53 -4.13
CA SER A 90 -2.15 -5.05 -2.83
C SER A 90 -1.69 -4.09 -1.75
N LEU A 91 -2.58 -3.72 -0.83
CA LEU A 91 -2.24 -2.98 0.37
C LEU A 91 -2.75 -3.72 1.59
N TYR A 92 -1.93 -3.67 2.62
CA TYR A 92 -2.22 -4.22 3.94
C TYR A 92 -1.84 -3.17 4.96
N TYR A 93 -2.76 -2.81 5.85
CA TYR A 93 -2.53 -1.74 6.80
C TYR A 93 -3.28 -1.93 8.11
N GLY A 94 -2.71 -1.43 9.20
CA GLY A 94 -3.22 -1.52 10.56
C GLY A 94 -3.10 -0.18 11.30
N SER A 95 -3.85 0.00 12.39
CA SER A 95 -3.80 1.19 13.24
C SER A 95 -3.08 0.92 14.57
N VAL A 96 -2.17 1.81 14.96
CA VAL A 96 -1.29 1.64 16.14
C VAL A 96 -1.96 1.95 17.49
N PHE A 97 -3.09 2.66 17.53
CA PHE A 97 -3.71 3.07 18.81
C PHE A 97 -5.10 2.44 19.02
N ILE A 98 -5.16 1.46 19.94
CA ILE A 98 -6.31 0.81 20.60
C ILE A 98 -7.59 0.70 19.76
N GLY A 99 -7.83 -0.51 19.27
CA GLY A 99 -8.99 -0.88 18.45
C GLY A 99 -8.63 -1.43 17.07
N GLU A 100 -7.41 -1.98 16.92
CA GLU A 100 -6.74 -2.51 15.73
C GLU A 100 -7.64 -2.57 14.50
N LYS A 101 -7.74 -1.40 13.86
CA LYS A 101 -8.45 -1.27 12.59
C LYS A 101 -7.48 -1.70 11.53
N CYS A 102 -7.75 -2.83 10.92
CA CYS A 102 -6.92 -3.37 9.87
C CYS A 102 -7.71 -3.47 8.59
N GLY A 103 -7.03 -3.18 7.49
CA GLY A 103 -7.64 -3.18 6.19
C GLY A 103 -6.76 -3.80 5.13
N THR A 104 -7.43 -4.30 4.11
CA THR A 104 -6.81 -4.77 2.88
C THR A 104 -7.45 -4.07 1.70
N PHE A 105 -6.64 -3.74 0.71
CA PHE A 105 -7.08 -3.31 -0.60
C PHE A 105 -6.40 -4.20 -1.62
N LEU A 106 -7.20 -4.83 -2.48
CA LEU A 106 -6.70 -5.65 -3.57
C LEU A 106 -7.37 -5.21 -4.87
N SER A 107 -6.56 -4.85 -5.85
CA SER A 107 -7.00 -4.62 -7.22
C SER A 107 -6.24 -5.46 -8.21
N LYS A 108 -6.93 -5.88 -9.26
CA LYS A 108 -6.39 -6.64 -10.38
C LYS A 108 -7.18 -6.32 -11.64
N ASP A 109 -6.50 -6.28 -12.78
CA ASP A 109 -7.13 -6.08 -14.10
C ASP A 109 -8.01 -4.81 -14.15
N GLY A 110 -7.53 -3.73 -13.54
CA GLY A 110 -8.24 -2.44 -13.44
C GLY A 110 -9.47 -2.44 -12.52
N SER A 111 -9.72 -3.55 -11.81
CA SER A 111 -10.90 -3.76 -10.98
C SER A 111 -10.52 -3.92 -9.52
N ILE A 112 -11.40 -3.46 -8.62
CA ILE A 112 -11.26 -3.69 -7.18
C ILE A 112 -11.81 -5.06 -6.86
N VAL A 113 -10.95 -5.95 -6.40
CA VAL A 113 -11.27 -7.36 -6.11
C VAL A 113 -11.72 -7.52 -4.68
N ASP A 114 -11.06 -6.84 -3.74
CA ASP A 114 -11.40 -6.89 -2.32
C ASP A 114 -11.04 -5.57 -1.63
N THR A 115 -11.92 -5.12 -0.74
CA THR A 115 -11.64 -4.05 0.21
C THR A 115 -12.24 -4.46 1.54
N LYS A 116 -11.40 -4.87 2.49
CA LYS A 116 -11.84 -5.20 3.84
C LYS A 116 -11.35 -4.13 4.79
N PHE A 117 -12.22 -3.76 5.72
CA PHE A 117 -11.86 -2.95 6.87
C PHE A 117 -12.57 -3.58 8.07
N LYS A 118 -11.80 -4.20 8.96
CA LYS A 118 -12.35 -4.85 10.15
C LYS A 118 -11.82 -4.15 11.39
N ASP A 119 -12.74 -3.77 12.26
CA ASP A 119 -12.42 -3.30 13.62
C ASP A 119 -12.14 -4.55 14.49
N ASN A 120 -10.97 -4.62 15.15
CA ASN A 120 -10.59 -5.70 16.08
C ASN A 120 -10.60 -7.12 15.49
N SER A 121 -9.99 -7.34 14.31
CA SER A 121 -9.92 -8.71 13.76
C SER A 121 -8.62 -9.44 14.15
N PRO A 122 -8.72 -10.62 14.82
CA PRO A 122 -7.59 -11.52 15.05
C PRO A 122 -6.85 -11.92 13.77
N GLU A 123 -7.55 -11.93 12.63
CA GLU A 123 -7.00 -12.28 11.31
C GLU A 123 -5.95 -11.25 10.85
N ALA A 124 -6.03 -10.01 11.34
CA ALA A 124 -5.06 -8.98 11.00
C ALA A 124 -3.79 -9.08 11.86
N ILE A 125 -3.90 -9.62 13.06
CA ILE A 125 -2.76 -9.98 13.92
C ILE A 125 -2.04 -11.17 13.28
N GLU A 126 -2.76 -12.25 12.95
CA GLU A 126 -2.20 -13.43 12.26
C GLU A 126 -1.56 -13.06 10.90
N PHE A 127 -2.10 -12.06 10.20
CA PHE A 127 -1.53 -11.58 8.95
C PHE A 127 -0.27 -10.70 9.15
N SER A 128 -0.24 -9.85 10.18
CA SER A 128 0.99 -9.12 10.56
C SER A 128 2.10 -10.07 11.01
N GLU A 129 1.75 -11.19 11.64
CA GLU A 129 2.68 -12.26 11.97
C GLU A 129 3.20 -12.96 10.70
N GLY A 130 2.35 -13.16 9.69
CA GLY A 130 2.73 -13.70 8.38
C GLY A 130 3.62 -12.79 7.52
N LEU A 131 3.56 -11.46 7.69
CA LEU A 131 4.43 -10.49 7.01
C LEU A 131 5.87 -10.44 7.59
N ASN A 132 6.11 -11.04 8.76
CA ASN A 132 7.44 -11.13 9.40
C ASN A 132 8.23 -12.40 9.03
N GLY A 133 7.73 -13.19 8.08
CA GLY A 133 8.46 -14.30 7.48
C GLY A 133 8.19 -15.66 8.15
N GLU A 134 7.45 -16.49 7.43
CA GLU A 134 7.96 -17.81 7.06
C GLU A 134 8.40 -17.78 5.59
#